data_AF-A0A973TAP1-F1
#
_entry.id   AF-A0A973TAP1-F1
#
_cell.length_a   1.000
_cell.length_b   1.000
_cell.length_c   1.000
_cell.angle_alpha   90.00
_cell.angle_beta   90.00
_cell.angle_gamma   90.00
#
_symmetry.space_group_name_H-M   'P 1'
#
loop_
_entity.id
_entity.type
_entity.pdbx_description
1 polymer ?
#
loop_
_entity_poly.entity_id
_entity_poly.type
_entity_poly.pdbx_seq_one_letter_code
_entity_poly.pdbx_strand_id
1 'polypeptide(L)'
;PLPAGILIGLGTATKLYPVLVLGAILLLAIRTGRWRAVLVTAGGAAAAWLVGNLPFAAANPAGWAYFFQYSGERGAGYSSAWFAYDLVAGRLGWQRLDAGSVSALSAGCFAAACLAITAVALTAPRRPRLAQLAFLIVAAFILTSKVYSPQYVVWLVPLLALARPRWRDFLIWQGIEGLHWAAIWMYLGQVTSAGSSQHNLDMPYYVLAVAAHMFAVAYLMARVTWDIYDPSYDPIRRHHLDDPHGGPFANAADRLRLAPGRLHVSRRAGSNA
;
A
#
# COMPACT_ATOMS: atom_id res chain seq x y z
N PRO A 1 -17.01 -4.80 13.62
CA PRO A 1 -15.61 -4.47 13.99
C PRO A 1 -14.83 -5.70 14.47
N LEU A 2 -15.37 -6.50 15.41
CA LEU A 2 -14.68 -7.69 15.92
C LEU A 2 -14.38 -8.76 14.85
N PRO A 3 -15.32 -9.19 13.98
CA PRO A 3 -15.01 -10.18 12.95
C PRO A 3 -13.93 -9.69 11.97
N ALA A 4 -13.96 -8.40 11.61
CA ALA A 4 -12.91 -7.78 10.79
C ALA A 4 -11.55 -7.83 11.50
N GLY A 5 -11.52 -7.56 12.82
CA GLY A 5 -10.32 -7.69 13.63
C GLY A 5 -9.76 -9.11 13.59
N ILE A 6 -10.60 -10.12 13.84
CA ILE A 6 -10.19 -11.53 13.81
C ILE A 6 -9.60 -11.89 12.44
N LEU A 7 -10.27 -11.55 11.34
CA LEU A 7 -9.76 -11.82 9.99
C LEU A 7 -8.45 -11.08 9.68
N ILE A 8 -8.30 -9.84 10.13
CA ILE A 8 -7.03 -9.10 10.03
C ILE A 8 -5.94 -9.81 10.82
N GLY A 9 -6.21 -10.28 12.04
CA GLY A 9 -5.24 -10.99 12.88
C GLY A 9 -4.78 -12.30 12.26
N LEU A 10 -5.73 -13.12 11.79
CA LEU A 10 -5.44 -14.38 11.10
C LEU A 10 -4.68 -14.15 9.79
N GLY A 11 -5.09 -13.16 8.99
CA GLY A 11 -4.37 -12.77 7.79
C GLY A 11 -2.96 -12.25 8.11
N THR A 12 -2.79 -11.50 9.19
CA THR A 12 -1.48 -10.99 9.64
C THR A 12 -0.56 -12.13 10.07
N ALA A 13 -1.12 -13.20 10.64
CA ALA A 13 -0.37 -14.40 10.98
C ALA A 13 0.19 -15.12 9.75
N THR A 14 -0.42 -14.97 8.58
CA THR A 14 0.10 -15.53 7.32
C THR A 14 1.01 -14.55 6.57
N LYS A 15 0.71 -13.25 6.60
CA LYS A 15 1.52 -12.19 5.98
C LYS A 15 1.22 -10.83 6.56
N LEU A 16 2.19 -9.91 6.59
CA LEU A 16 2.00 -8.59 7.22
C LEU A 16 0.95 -7.66 6.55
N TYR A 17 0.55 -7.88 5.29
CA TYR A 17 -0.31 -6.93 4.56
C TYR A 17 -1.66 -6.58 5.25
N PRO A 18 -2.41 -7.54 5.82
CA PRO A 18 -3.71 -7.23 6.43
C PRO A 18 -3.63 -6.27 7.62
N VAL A 19 -2.53 -6.26 8.38
CA VAL A 19 -2.37 -5.34 9.53
C VAL A 19 -2.37 -3.88 9.09
N LEU A 20 -1.92 -3.60 7.87
CA LEU A 20 -1.87 -2.25 7.31
C LEU A 20 -3.26 -1.63 7.14
N VAL A 21 -4.30 -2.45 7.02
CA VAL A 21 -5.70 -2.00 6.98
C VAL A 21 -6.11 -1.31 8.29
N LEU A 22 -5.49 -1.65 9.43
CA LEU A 22 -5.70 -0.94 10.69
C LEU A 22 -5.29 0.53 10.59
N GLY A 23 -4.29 0.87 9.77
CA GLY A 23 -3.91 2.25 9.49
C GLY A 23 -5.05 3.04 8.83
N ALA A 24 -5.74 2.44 7.87
CA ALA A 24 -6.90 3.08 7.24
C ALA A 24 -8.06 3.29 8.23
N ILE A 25 -8.33 2.29 9.08
CA ILE A 25 -9.33 2.37 10.16
C ILE A 25 -8.98 3.45 11.17
N LEU A 26 -7.70 3.56 11.54
CA LEU A 26 -7.18 4.59 12.43
C LEU A 26 -7.41 6.00 11.85
N LEU A 27 -7.07 6.22 10.59
CA LEU A 27 -7.28 7.51 9.92
C LEU A 27 -8.77 7.91 9.89
N LEU A 28 -9.67 6.97 9.62
CA LEU A 28 -11.11 7.23 9.68
C LEU A 28 -11.59 7.53 11.11
N ALA A 29 -11.03 6.86 12.11
CA ALA A 29 -11.36 7.13 13.51
C ALA A 29 -10.83 8.49 13.98
N ILE A 30 -9.64 8.90 13.56
CA ILE A 30 -9.12 10.26 13.79
C ILE A 30 -10.09 11.28 13.19
N ARG A 31 -10.53 11.06 11.94
CA ARG A 31 -11.44 11.97 11.23
C ARG A 31 -12.84 12.04 11.83
N THR A 32 -13.36 10.94 12.38
CA THR A 32 -14.76 10.84 12.88
C THR A 32 -14.90 10.85 14.40
N GLY A 33 -13.81 10.67 15.15
CA GLY A 33 -13.81 10.45 16.59
C GLY A 33 -14.31 9.07 17.04
N ARG A 34 -14.54 8.11 16.13
CA ARG A 34 -15.11 6.79 16.45
C ARG A 34 -14.06 5.77 16.90
N TRP A 35 -13.39 6.05 18.01
CA TRP A 35 -12.29 5.25 18.56
C TRP A 35 -12.65 3.81 18.94
N ARG A 36 -13.90 3.56 19.37
CA ARG A 36 -14.37 2.21 19.69
C ARG A 36 -14.17 1.23 18.51
N ALA A 37 -14.34 1.71 17.27
CA ALA A 37 -14.13 0.88 16.09
C ALA A 37 -12.66 0.41 15.96
N VAL A 38 -11.70 1.30 16.27
CA VAL A 38 -10.26 0.95 16.29
C VAL A 38 -9.98 -0.05 17.39
N LEU A 39 -10.38 0.25 18.63
CA LEU A 39 -10.06 -0.58 19.80
C LEU A 39 -10.60 -2.01 19.66
N VAL A 40 -11.85 -2.16 19.21
CA VAL A 40 -12.45 -3.49 19.03
C VAL A 40 -11.80 -4.25 17.87
N THR A 41 -11.47 -3.57 16.77
CA THR A 41 -10.85 -4.22 15.61
C THR A 41 -9.39 -4.60 15.90
N ALA A 42 -8.61 -3.70 16.48
CA ALA A 42 -7.22 -3.94 16.87
C ALA A 42 -7.12 -4.99 17.98
N GLY A 43 -8.00 -4.95 18.98
CA GLY A 43 -8.08 -5.97 20.03
C GLY A 43 -8.40 -7.35 19.47
N GLY A 44 -9.39 -7.45 18.56
CA GLY A 44 -9.70 -8.69 17.85
C GLY A 44 -8.55 -9.21 16.99
N ALA A 45 -7.84 -8.32 16.31
CA ALA A 45 -6.67 -8.68 15.51
C ALA A 45 -5.50 -9.17 16.36
N ALA A 46 -5.20 -8.47 17.46
CA ALA A 46 -4.16 -8.87 18.40
C ALA A 46 -4.48 -10.24 19.03
N ALA A 47 -5.72 -10.43 19.51
CA ALA A 47 -6.14 -11.70 20.09
C ALA A 47 -6.04 -12.86 19.09
N ALA A 48 -6.55 -12.70 17.87
CA ALA A 48 -6.49 -13.73 16.84
C ALA A 48 -5.04 -14.04 16.38
N TRP A 49 -4.21 -13.00 16.24
CA TRP A 49 -2.79 -13.17 15.91
C TRP A 49 -2.04 -13.92 17.02
N LEU A 50 -2.29 -13.57 18.29
CA LEU A 50 -1.70 -14.25 19.45
C LEU A 50 -2.15 -15.71 19.52
N VAL A 51 -3.44 -16.00 19.39
CA VAL A 51 -3.96 -17.38 19.36
C VAL A 51 -3.30 -18.18 18.24
N GLY A 52 -3.10 -17.57 17.07
CA GLY A 52 -2.46 -18.22 15.92
C GLY A 52 -0.94 -18.38 16.04
N ASN A 53 -0.23 -17.52 16.78
CA ASN A 53 1.25 -17.53 16.82
C ASN A 53 1.83 -18.06 18.13
N LEU A 54 1.19 -17.80 19.26
CA LEU A 54 1.72 -18.09 20.60
C LEU A 54 2.02 -19.58 20.82
N PRO A 55 1.18 -20.55 20.37
CA PRO A 55 1.52 -21.96 20.51
C PRO A 55 2.82 -22.35 19.79
N PHE A 56 3.06 -21.80 18.61
CA PHE A 56 4.27 -22.07 17.82
C PHE A 56 5.49 -21.36 18.41
N ALA A 57 5.32 -20.11 18.85
CA ALA A 57 6.39 -19.36 19.51
C ALA A 57 6.82 -20.02 20.83
N ALA A 58 5.89 -20.59 21.59
CA ALA A 58 6.19 -21.32 22.82
C ALA A 58 6.83 -22.69 22.56
N ALA A 59 6.38 -23.41 21.54
CA ALA A 59 6.90 -24.74 21.21
C ALA A 59 8.29 -24.69 20.55
N ASN A 60 8.57 -23.67 19.72
CA ASN A 60 9.85 -23.49 19.06
C ASN A 60 10.18 -22.00 18.85
N PRO A 61 10.71 -21.31 19.88
CA PRO A 61 11.02 -19.89 19.80
C PRO A 61 11.98 -19.53 18.66
N ALA A 62 13.01 -20.35 18.44
CA ALA A 62 14.02 -20.12 17.40
C ALA A 62 13.41 -20.25 16.00
N GLY A 63 12.61 -21.29 15.75
CA GLY A 63 11.93 -21.49 14.48
C GLY A 63 10.90 -20.40 14.18
N TRP A 64 10.17 -19.94 15.19
CA TRP A 64 9.25 -18.82 15.05
C TRP A 64 9.98 -17.50 14.74
N ALA A 65 11.09 -17.23 15.44
CA ALA A 65 11.90 -16.02 15.24
C ALA A 65 12.64 -15.97 13.88
N TYR A 66 12.93 -17.14 13.30
CA TYR A 66 13.66 -17.25 12.03
C TYR A 66 13.04 -16.43 10.90
N PHE A 67 11.71 -16.39 10.79
CA PHE A 67 11.04 -15.57 9.77
C PHE A 67 11.41 -14.08 9.87
N PHE A 68 11.49 -13.55 11.08
CA PHE A 68 11.80 -12.14 11.33
C PHE A 68 13.29 -11.86 11.11
N GLN A 69 14.16 -12.75 11.58
CA GLN A 69 15.62 -12.66 11.36
C GLN A 69 15.94 -12.69 9.87
N TYR A 70 15.47 -13.72 9.17
CA TYR A 70 15.66 -13.86 7.72
C TYR A 70 15.10 -12.67 6.93
N SER A 71 13.94 -12.15 7.34
CA SER A 71 13.35 -10.97 6.70
C SER A 71 14.16 -9.69 6.92
N GLY A 72 14.80 -9.56 8.09
CA GLY A 72 15.67 -8.44 8.44
C GLY A 72 17.00 -8.48 7.72
N GLU A 73 17.67 -9.64 7.70
CA GLU A 73 19.02 -9.83 7.17
C GLU A 73 19.08 -9.85 5.63
N ARG A 74 18.02 -10.33 4.97
CA ARG A 74 18.04 -10.43 3.50
C ARG A 74 18.16 -9.06 2.82
N GLY A 75 18.85 -9.05 1.68
CA GLY A 75 18.98 -7.89 0.81
C GLY A 75 17.67 -7.50 0.13
N ALA A 76 17.78 -6.58 -0.84
CA ALA A 76 16.65 -6.15 -1.65
C ALA A 76 16.02 -7.33 -2.40
N GLY A 77 14.69 -7.44 -2.33
CA GLY A 77 13.96 -8.46 -3.08
C GLY A 77 13.98 -8.15 -4.57
N TYR A 78 14.01 -9.18 -5.41
CA TYR A 78 14.12 -9.06 -6.87
C TYR A 78 13.18 -8.00 -7.45
N SER A 79 11.90 -8.03 -7.09
CA SER A 79 10.91 -7.09 -7.65
C SER A 79 10.95 -5.67 -7.06
N SER A 80 11.81 -5.41 -6.07
CA SER A 80 11.86 -4.10 -5.42
C SER A 80 12.63 -3.08 -6.27
N ALA A 81 12.24 -1.80 -6.16
CA ALA A 81 12.99 -0.72 -6.79
C ALA A 81 14.45 -0.65 -6.28
N TRP A 82 14.70 -1.11 -5.06
CA TRP A 82 16.05 -1.19 -4.47
C TRP A 82 16.94 -2.17 -5.21
N PHE A 83 16.42 -3.35 -5.56
CA PHE A 83 17.18 -4.34 -6.32
C PHE A 83 17.43 -3.85 -7.76
N ALA A 84 16.43 -3.22 -8.38
CA ALA A 84 16.61 -2.59 -9.68
C ALA A 84 17.69 -1.49 -9.65
N TYR A 85 17.73 -0.69 -8.58
CA TYR A 85 18.80 0.28 -8.35
C TYR A 85 20.16 -0.39 -8.23
N ASP A 86 20.31 -1.43 -7.42
CA ASP A 86 21.61 -2.11 -7.22
C ASP A 86 22.18 -2.71 -8.52
N LEU A 87 21.30 -3.21 -9.41
CA LEU A 87 21.69 -3.69 -10.74
C LEU A 87 22.23 -2.55 -11.61
N VAL A 88 21.52 -1.42 -11.67
CA VAL A 88 21.93 -0.24 -12.44
C VAL A 88 23.21 0.35 -11.87
N ALA A 89 23.29 0.51 -10.56
CA ALA A 89 24.47 1.01 -9.86
C ALA A 89 25.69 0.13 -10.16
N GLY A 90 25.54 -1.20 -10.08
CA GLY A 90 26.59 -2.14 -10.44
C GLY A 90 27.07 -2.01 -11.88
N ARG A 91 26.15 -1.81 -12.83
CA ARG A 91 26.49 -1.66 -14.26
C ARG A 91 27.19 -0.33 -14.57
N LEU A 92 26.85 0.73 -13.83
CA LEU A 92 27.43 2.07 -14.01
C LEU A 92 28.64 2.36 -13.12
N GLY A 93 29.05 1.41 -12.27
CA GLY A 93 30.16 1.61 -11.32
C GLY A 93 29.81 2.53 -10.15
N TRP A 94 28.52 2.73 -9.85
CA TRP A 94 28.07 3.48 -8.68
C TRP A 94 28.13 2.63 -7.41
N GLN A 95 28.12 3.29 -6.26
CA GLN A 95 28.03 2.62 -4.96
C GLN A 95 26.67 1.95 -4.80
N ARG A 96 26.67 0.67 -4.43
CA ARG A 96 25.46 -0.09 -4.06
C ARG A 96 25.08 0.24 -2.63
N LEU A 97 23.79 0.11 -2.31
CA LEU A 97 23.31 0.32 -0.96
C LEU A 97 23.47 -0.95 -0.14
N ASP A 98 24.00 -0.85 1.08
CA ASP A 98 24.02 -1.97 2.00
C ASP A 98 22.60 -2.30 2.51
N ALA A 99 22.41 -3.53 2.99
CA ALA A 99 21.10 -4.01 3.44
C ALA A 99 20.50 -3.17 4.58
N GLY A 100 21.33 -2.60 5.45
CA GLY A 100 20.92 -1.71 6.53
C GLY A 100 20.37 -0.39 5.99
N SER A 101 21.13 0.26 5.10
CA SER A 101 20.71 1.49 4.41
C SER A 101 19.42 1.32 3.63
N VAL A 102 19.28 0.24 2.85
CA VAL A 102 18.03 -0.06 2.12
C VAL A 102 16.86 -0.25 3.09
N SER A 103 17.07 -0.93 4.21
CA SER A 103 16.03 -1.15 5.22
C SER A 103 15.57 0.18 5.85
N ALA A 104 16.51 1.04 6.23
CA ALA A 104 16.23 2.35 6.80
C ALA A 104 15.50 3.26 5.81
N LEU A 105 15.97 3.30 4.56
CA LEU A 105 15.39 4.13 3.52
C LEU A 105 13.99 3.62 3.11
N SER A 106 13.80 2.31 3.01
CA SER A 106 12.48 1.69 2.80
C SER A 106 11.48 2.11 3.88
N ALA A 107 11.88 2.01 5.16
CA ALA A 107 11.05 2.41 6.29
C ALA A 107 10.75 3.92 6.28
N GLY A 108 11.76 4.75 5.99
CA GLY A 108 11.61 6.20 5.87
C GLY A 108 10.65 6.61 4.75
N CYS A 109 10.80 6.02 3.56
CA CYS A 109 9.89 6.26 2.43
C CYS A 109 8.47 5.81 2.76
N PHE A 110 8.29 4.65 3.41
CA PHE A 110 6.98 4.18 3.84
C PHE A 110 6.34 5.13 4.85
N ALA A 111 7.09 5.57 5.86
CA ALA A 111 6.62 6.53 6.86
C ALA A 111 6.22 7.86 6.21
N ALA A 112 7.04 8.39 5.29
CA ALA A 112 6.72 9.60 4.53
C ALA A 112 5.43 9.43 3.70
N ALA A 113 5.24 8.27 3.06
CA ALA A 113 4.01 7.97 2.33
C ALA A 113 2.80 7.88 3.27
N CYS A 114 2.92 7.27 4.45
CA CYS A 114 1.86 7.25 5.46
C CYS A 114 1.50 8.66 5.95
N LEU A 115 2.47 9.56 6.12
CA LEU A 115 2.23 10.97 6.46
C LEU A 115 1.48 11.69 5.33
N ALA A 116 1.88 11.48 4.07
CA ALA A 116 1.17 12.03 2.92
C ALA A 116 -0.28 11.51 2.83
N ILE A 117 -0.49 10.21 3.05
CA ILE A 117 -1.83 9.61 3.10
C ILE A 117 -2.64 10.15 4.27
N THR A 118 -2.01 10.40 5.42
CA THR A 118 -2.65 11.05 6.58
C THR A 118 -3.09 12.45 6.21
N ALA A 119 -2.24 13.23 5.54
CA ALA A 119 -2.61 14.56 5.04
C ALA A 119 -3.82 14.48 4.11
N VAL A 120 -3.79 13.60 3.10
CA VAL A 120 -4.95 13.33 2.22
C VAL A 120 -6.20 12.99 3.01
N ALA A 121 -6.07 12.10 4.01
CA ALA A 121 -7.19 11.66 4.82
C ALA A 121 -7.81 12.76 5.66
N LEU A 122 -7.04 13.76 6.08
CA LEU A 122 -7.51 14.87 6.90
C LEU A 122 -7.94 16.09 6.08
N THR A 123 -7.40 16.28 4.88
CA THR A 123 -7.70 17.45 4.02
C THR A 123 -8.81 17.21 3.01
N ALA A 124 -9.09 15.94 2.65
CA ALA A 124 -10.09 15.60 1.64
C ALA A 124 -11.44 16.30 1.92
N PRO A 125 -12.18 16.80 0.89
CA PRO A 125 -13.43 17.53 1.10
C PRO A 125 -14.51 16.71 1.80
N ARG A 126 -14.58 15.44 1.43
CA ARG A 126 -15.38 14.40 2.06
C ARG A 126 -14.42 13.34 2.59
N ARG A 127 -14.78 12.65 3.67
CA ARG A 127 -13.99 11.52 4.19
C ARG A 127 -13.59 10.58 3.05
N PRO A 128 -12.34 10.10 2.96
CA PRO A 128 -12.03 9.01 2.06
C PRO A 128 -12.80 7.73 2.45
N ARG A 129 -13.02 6.82 1.49
CA ARG A 129 -13.57 5.48 1.78
C ARG A 129 -12.50 4.57 2.38
N LEU A 130 -12.91 3.60 3.19
CA LEU A 130 -12.00 2.63 3.82
C LEU A 130 -11.13 1.91 2.78
N ALA A 131 -11.75 1.45 1.69
CA ALA A 131 -11.04 0.78 0.60
C ALA A 131 -9.98 1.66 -0.07
N GLN A 132 -10.26 2.96 -0.25
CA GLN A 132 -9.31 3.89 -0.85
C GLN A 132 -8.08 4.08 0.05
N LEU A 133 -8.28 4.30 1.35
CA LEU A 133 -7.17 4.42 2.30
C LEU A 133 -6.38 3.13 2.46
N ALA A 134 -7.06 1.98 2.53
CA ALA A 134 -6.42 0.67 2.60
C ALA A 134 -5.57 0.40 1.35
N PHE A 135 -6.11 0.69 0.15
CA PHE A 135 -5.36 0.60 -1.10
C PHE A 135 -4.10 1.49 -1.06
N LEU A 136 -4.23 2.77 -0.69
CA LEU A 136 -3.10 3.69 -0.66
C LEU A 136 -1.99 3.23 0.30
N ILE A 137 -2.34 2.76 1.50
CA ILE A 137 -1.37 2.31 2.50
C ILE A 137 -0.67 1.03 2.03
N VAL A 138 -1.41 0.05 1.52
CA VAL A 138 -0.83 -1.21 1.05
C VAL A 138 0.02 -0.99 -0.21
N ALA A 139 -0.41 -0.12 -1.12
CA ALA A 139 0.35 0.26 -2.30
C ALA A 139 1.63 1.02 -1.93
N ALA A 140 1.56 1.95 -0.99
CA ALA A 140 2.73 2.63 -0.45
C ALA A 140 3.73 1.65 0.15
N PHE A 141 3.25 0.66 0.92
CA PHE A 141 4.09 -0.40 1.46
C PHE A 141 4.76 -1.22 0.36
N ILE A 142 4.03 -1.60 -0.69
CA ILE A 142 4.58 -2.34 -1.83
C ILE A 142 5.69 -1.54 -2.53
N LEU A 143 5.43 -0.27 -2.86
CA LEU A 143 6.39 0.57 -3.59
C LEU A 143 7.67 0.87 -2.80
N THR A 144 7.58 0.88 -1.47
CA THR A 144 8.71 1.26 -0.60
C THR A 144 9.43 0.07 0.03
N SER A 145 8.81 -1.12 0.00
CA SER A 145 9.36 -2.32 0.64
C SER A 145 10.73 -2.71 0.09
N LYS A 146 11.71 -2.88 1.00
CA LYS A 146 13.00 -3.56 0.70
C LYS A 146 12.75 -4.89 0.01
N VAL A 147 11.77 -5.65 0.50
CA VAL A 147 11.54 -7.00 0.04
C VAL A 147 10.16 -7.14 -0.56
N TYR A 148 10.15 -7.06 -1.88
CA TYR A 148 8.97 -7.23 -2.70
C TYR A 148 9.15 -8.41 -3.67
N SER A 149 8.03 -9.07 -3.94
CA SER A 149 7.91 -10.23 -4.81
C SER A 149 6.67 -10.03 -5.67
N PRO A 150 6.64 -10.44 -6.94
CA PRO A 150 5.55 -10.06 -7.83
C PRO A 150 4.22 -10.65 -7.38
N GLN A 151 4.24 -11.77 -6.63
CA GLN A 151 3.00 -12.38 -6.12
C GLN A 151 2.29 -11.49 -5.09
N TYR A 152 3.00 -10.57 -4.43
CA TYR A 152 2.38 -9.70 -3.43
C TYR A 152 1.43 -8.66 -4.04
N VAL A 153 1.47 -8.46 -5.36
CA VAL A 153 0.50 -7.60 -6.06
C VAL A 153 -0.95 -8.07 -5.86
N VAL A 154 -1.16 -9.36 -5.58
CA VAL A 154 -2.49 -9.93 -5.32
C VAL A 154 -3.21 -9.22 -4.16
N TRP A 155 -2.47 -8.67 -3.20
CA TRP A 155 -3.04 -7.92 -2.08
C TRP A 155 -3.69 -6.61 -2.52
N LEU A 156 -3.28 -6.03 -3.66
CA LEU A 156 -3.88 -4.83 -4.22
C LEU A 156 -5.13 -5.11 -5.05
N VAL A 157 -5.29 -6.32 -5.60
CA VAL A 157 -6.40 -6.68 -6.49
C VAL A 157 -7.77 -6.40 -5.87
N PRO A 158 -8.12 -6.96 -4.69
CA PRO A 158 -9.42 -6.68 -4.08
C PRO A 158 -9.52 -5.22 -3.63
N LEU A 159 -8.43 -4.63 -3.14
CA LEU A 159 -8.42 -3.25 -2.66
C LEU A 159 -8.69 -2.27 -3.80
N LEU A 160 -8.10 -2.46 -4.97
CA LEU A 160 -8.31 -1.61 -6.14
C LEU A 160 -9.74 -1.78 -6.67
N ALA A 161 -10.25 -3.02 -6.73
CA ALA A 161 -11.62 -3.29 -7.14
C ALA A 161 -12.64 -2.52 -6.28
N LEU A 162 -12.40 -2.44 -4.96
CA LEU A 162 -13.26 -1.70 -4.02
C LEU A 162 -12.99 -0.19 -3.99
N ALA A 163 -11.72 0.22 -4.12
CA ALA A 163 -11.31 1.61 -4.08
C ALA A 163 -11.73 2.36 -5.34
N ARG A 164 -11.62 1.73 -6.51
CA ARG A 164 -11.83 2.37 -7.81
C ARG A 164 -12.27 1.34 -8.87
N PRO A 165 -13.56 0.97 -8.91
CA PRO A 165 -14.09 -0.08 -9.79
C PRO A 165 -14.14 0.37 -11.26
N ARG A 166 -12.99 0.51 -11.90
CA ARG A 166 -12.82 0.86 -13.32
C ARG A 166 -12.05 -0.23 -14.03
N TRP A 167 -12.76 -1.05 -14.79
CA TRP A 167 -12.21 -2.25 -15.42
C TRP A 167 -11.04 -1.96 -16.38
N ARG A 168 -11.06 -0.82 -17.10
CA ARG A 168 -9.98 -0.45 -18.04
C ARG A 168 -8.64 -0.27 -17.33
N ASP A 169 -8.65 0.53 -16.26
CA ASP A 169 -7.45 0.81 -15.48
C ASP A 169 -6.96 -0.46 -14.77
N PHE A 170 -7.89 -1.31 -14.34
CA PHE A 170 -7.59 -2.63 -13.79
C PHE A 170 -6.90 -3.55 -14.82
N LEU A 171 -7.45 -3.68 -16.04
CA LEU A 171 -6.88 -4.56 -17.07
C LEU A 171 -5.51 -4.08 -17.55
N ILE A 172 -5.33 -2.77 -17.75
CA ILE A 172 -4.03 -2.20 -18.13
C ILE A 172 -3.00 -2.51 -17.05
N TRP A 173 -3.35 -2.26 -15.79
CA TRP A 173 -2.48 -2.58 -14.66
C TRP A 173 -2.16 -4.07 -14.59
N GLN A 174 -3.15 -4.96 -14.67
CA GLN A 174 -2.93 -6.41 -14.66
C GLN A 174 -2.06 -6.89 -15.83
N GLY A 175 -2.18 -6.27 -17.01
CA GLY A 175 -1.27 -6.54 -18.13
C GLY A 175 0.18 -6.20 -17.80
N ILE A 176 0.42 -5.04 -17.17
CA ILE A 176 1.76 -4.64 -16.71
C ILE A 176 2.28 -5.61 -15.64
N GLU A 177 1.44 -6.03 -14.70
CA GLU A 177 1.83 -6.99 -13.66
C GLU A 177 2.15 -8.38 -14.22
N GLY A 178 1.40 -8.83 -15.23
CA GLY A 178 1.69 -10.07 -15.94
C GLY A 178 3.02 -10.03 -16.68
N LEU A 179 3.33 -8.91 -17.34
CA LEU A 179 4.63 -8.69 -17.99
C LEU A 179 5.77 -8.62 -16.97
N HIS A 180 5.56 -7.93 -15.86
CA HIS A 180 6.52 -7.86 -14.75
C HIS A 180 6.80 -9.24 -14.15
N TRP A 181 5.75 -10.03 -13.92
CA TRP A 181 5.87 -11.42 -13.47
C TRP A 181 6.70 -12.25 -14.45
N ALA A 182 6.38 -12.20 -15.75
CA ALA A 182 7.11 -12.95 -16.77
C ALA A 182 8.59 -12.53 -16.84
N ALA A 183 8.86 -11.22 -16.82
CA ALA A 183 10.20 -10.67 -16.86
C ALA A 183 11.07 -11.14 -15.68
N ILE A 184 10.51 -11.20 -14.47
CA ILE A 184 11.23 -11.68 -13.28
C ILE A 184 11.60 -13.15 -13.43
N TRP A 185 10.68 -14.01 -13.87
CA TRP A 185 10.98 -15.44 -14.00
C TRP A 185 11.98 -15.72 -15.11
N MET A 186 11.93 -14.99 -16.22
CA MET A 186 12.93 -15.11 -17.28
C MET A 186 14.31 -14.59 -16.84
N TYR A 187 14.37 -13.52 -16.04
CA TYR A 187 15.61 -13.03 -15.47
C TYR A 187 16.20 -14.02 -14.45
N LEU A 188 15.37 -14.54 -13.52
CA LEU A 188 15.80 -15.57 -12.56
C LEU A 188 16.24 -16.85 -13.27
N GLY A 189 15.54 -17.26 -14.34
CA GLY A 189 15.93 -18.37 -15.19
C GLY A 189 17.35 -18.19 -15.72
N GLN A 190 17.68 -17.00 -16.22
CA GLN A 190 19.03 -16.69 -16.69
C GLN A 190 20.07 -16.85 -15.57
N VAL A 191 19.81 -16.20 -14.43
CA VAL A 191 20.77 -16.12 -13.31
C VAL A 191 21.01 -17.48 -12.67
N THR A 192 20.00 -18.34 -12.64
CA THR A 192 20.08 -19.67 -11.99
C THR A 192 20.59 -20.77 -12.92
N SER A 193 20.28 -20.70 -14.22
CA SER A 193 20.70 -21.72 -15.19
C SER A 193 22.01 -21.38 -15.91
N ALA A 194 22.52 -20.15 -15.78
CA ALA A 194 23.52 -19.58 -16.68
C ALA A 194 23.16 -19.72 -18.17
N GLY A 195 21.85 -19.84 -18.47
CA GLY A 195 21.33 -20.02 -19.82
C GLY A 195 21.48 -18.78 -20.68
N SER A 196 21.46 -18.97 -22.00
CA SER A 196 21.55 -17.87 -22.96
C SER A 196 20.37 -16.90 -22.83
N SER A 197 20.60 -15.63 -23.16
CA SER A 197 19.55 -14.60 -23.20
C SER A 197 18.49 -14.87 -24.27
N GLN A 198 18.76 -15.71 -25.26
CA GLN A 198 17.79 -16.10 -26.29
C GLN A 198 16.55 -16.81 -25.70
N HIS A 199 16.70 -17.46 -24.55
CA HIS A 199 15.61 -18.13 -23.82
C HIS A 199 15.29 -17.46 -22.48
N ASN A 200 15.91 -16.30 -22.20
CA ASN A 200 15.81 -15.61 -20.92
C ASN A 200 15.69 -14.08 -21.15
N LEU A 201 15.78 -13.29 -20.08
CA LEU A 201 15.61 -11.84 -20.18
C LEU A 201 16.76 -11.10 -19.51
N ASP A 202 17.49 -10.29 -20.28
CA ASP A 202 18.64 -9.54 -19.78
C ASP A 202 18.24 -8.37 -18.84
N MET A 203 19.21 -7.93 -18.04
CA MET A 203 19.06 -6.94 -16.97
C MET A 203 18.27 -5.66 -17.38
N PRO A 204 18.48 -5.01 -18.53
CA PRO A 204 17.76 -3.78 -18.87
C PRO A 204 16.24 -3.96 -18.99
N TYR A 205 15.81 -5.06 -19.60
CA TYR A 205 14.38 -5.36 -19.78
C TYR A 205 13.72 -5.73 -18.46
N TYR A 206 14.46 -6.44 -17.60
CA TYR A 206 14.03 -6.75 -16.25
C TYR A 206 13.81 -5.48 -15.43
N VAL A 207 14.79 -4.57 -15.43
CA VAL A 207 14.71 -3.29 -14.71
C VAL A 207 13.56 -2.43 -15.27
N LEU A 208 13.36 -2.43 -16.59
CA LEU A 208 12.23 -1.74 -17.22
C LEU A 208 10.88 -2.30 -16.75
N ALA A 209 10.76 -3.62 -16.60
CA ALA A 209 9.53 -4.26 -16.12
C ALA A 209 9.24 -3.91 -14.65
N VAL A 210 10.27 -3.88 -13.79
CA VAL A 210 10.14 -3.38 -12.40
C VAL A 210 9.72 -1.91 -12.40
N ALA A 211 10.34 -1.06 -13.23
CA ALA A 211 9.99 0.35 -13.33
C ALA A 211 8.54 0.56 -13.81
N ALA A 212 8.07 -0.25 -14.78
CA ALA A 212 6.71 -0.22 -15.27
C ALA A 212 5.70 -0.61 -14.17
N HIS A 213 5.99 -1.65 -13.38
CA HIS A 213 5.21 -2.00 -12.19
C HIS A 213 5.13 -0.83 -11.19
N MET A 214 6.27 -0.25 -10.83
CA MET A 214 6.34 0.86 -9.87
C MET A 214 5.52 2.07 -10.36
N PHE A 215 5.65 2.41 -11.65
CA PHE A 215 4.89 3.49 -12.27
C PHE A 215 3.39 3.19 -12.31
N ALA A 216 2.99 1.97 -12.66
CA ALA A 216 1.58 1.58 -12.74
C ALA A 216 0.89 1.67 -11.38
N VAL A 217 1.52 1.16 -10.32
CA VAL A 217 0.97 1.25 -8.96
C VAL A 217 0.94 2.71 -8.47
N ALA A 218 2.00 3.50 -8.70
CA ALA A 218 2.03 4.92 -8.36
C ALA A 218 0.95 5.73 -9.11
N TYR A 219 0.73 5.43 -10.38
CA TYR A 219 -0.36 6.00 -11.18
C TYR A 219 -1.72 5.69 -10.55
N LEU A 220 -1.98 4.44 -10.17
CA LEU A 220 -3.23 4.07 -9.50
C LEU A 220 -3.40 4.79 -8.16
N MET A 221 -2.34 4.95 -7.36
CA MET A 221 -2.37 5.75 -6.13
C MET A 221 -2.75 7.20 -6.41
N ALA A 222 -2.17 7.81 -7.44
CA ALA A 222 -2.51 9.17 -7.86
C ALA A 222 -3.98 9.28 -8.30
N ARG A 223 -4.49 8.30 -9.05
CA ARG A 223 -5.89 8.26 -9.50
C ARG A 223 -6.87 8.06 -8.34
N VAL A 224 -6.56 7.20 -7.38
CA VAL A 224 -7.38 7.04 -6.17
C VAL A 224 -7.36 8.31 -5.34
N THR A 225 -6.21 8.96 -5.21
CA THR A 225 -6.09 10.25 -4.51
C THR A 225 -6.90 11.36 -5.21
N TRP A 226 -6.90 11.38 -6.53
CA TRP A 226 -7.75 12.29 -7.31
C TRP A 226 -9.24 12.06 -7.02
N ASP A 227 -9.70 10.80 -7.04
CA ASP A 227 -11.10 10.46 -6.73
C ASP A 227 -11.48 10.80 -5.27
N ILE A 228 -10.52 10.85 -4.35
CA ILE A 228 -10.73 11.32 -2.95
C ILE A 228 -10.98 12.83 -2.91
N TYR A 229 -10.18 13.62 -3.64
CA TYR A 229 -10.28 15.08 -3.64
C TYR A 229 -11.42 15.60 -4.52
N ASP A 230 -11.75 14.90 -5.59
CA ASP A 230 -12.90 15.18 -6.45
C ASP A 230 -13.88 14.00 -6.44
N PRO A 231 -14.82 13.97 -5.47
CA PRO A 231 -15.77 12.88 -5.32
C PRO A 231 -16.71 12.66 -6.52
N SER A 232 -16.77 13.60 -7.49
CA SER A 232 -17.56 13.41 -8.71
C SER A 232 -16.99 12.31 -9.61
N TYR A 233 -15.68 12.04 -9.51
CA TYR A 233 -15.00 10.96 -10.22
C TYR A 233 -15.09 9.62 -9.51
N ASP A 234 -15.46 9.58 -8.22
CA ASP A 234 -15.62 8.34 -7.47
C ASP A 234 -16.87 7.56 -7.93
N PRO A 235 -16.71 6.38 -8.59
CA PRO A 235 -17.84 5.64 -9.15
C PRO A 235 -18.89 5.25 -8.11
N ILE A 236 -18.49 5.01 -6.86
CA ILE A 236 -19.40 4.56 -5.80
C ILE A 236 -20.23 5.74 -5.27
N ARG A 237 -19.66 6.95 -5.23
CA ARG A 237 -20.34 8.14 -4.72
C ARG A 237 -21.30 8.79 -5.70
N ARG A 238 -21.15 8.50 -7.00
CA ARG A 238 -22.11 8.94 -8.03
C ARG A 238 -23.54 8.50 -7.76
N HIS A 239 -23.73 7.43 -7.00
CA HIS A 239 -25.04 6.92 -6.60
C HIS A 239 -25.50 7.45 -5.23
N HIS A 240 -24.95 8.58 -4.76
CA HIS A 240 -25.26 9.21 -3.47
C HIS A 240 -24.97 8.35 -2.22
N LEU A 241 -24.25 7.23 -2.37
CA LEU A 241 -23.79 6.38 -1.27
C LEU A 241 -22.54 6.98 -0.59
N ASP A 242 -22.38 6.78 0.74
CA ASP A 242 -21.20 7.26 1.47
C ASP A 242 -19.98 6.36 1.33
N ASP A 243 -19.95 5.27 2.10
CA ASP A 243 -18.96 4.20 1.99
C ASP A 243 -19.62 2.86 2.37
N PRO A 244 -19.87 1.95 1.40
CA PRO A 244 -20.41 0.62 1.68
C PRO A 244 -19.53 -0.21 2.63
N HIS A 245 -18.23 0.08 2.67
CA HIS A 245 -17.26 -0.62 3.52
C HIS A 245 -16.95 0.14 4.81
N GLY A 246 -17.54 1.32 4.99
CA GLY A 246 -17.22 2.21 6.11
C GLY A 246 -17.67 1.65 7.45
N GLY A 247 -18.69 0.79 7.48
CA GLY A 247 -19.23 0.20 8.71
C GLY A 247 -19.52 1.28 9.75
N PRO A 248 -18.89 1.27 10.93
CA PRO A 248 -19.01 2.33 11.92
C PRO A 248 -18.54 3.71 11.45
N PHE A 249 -17.96 3.93 10.27
CA PHE A 249 -17.58 5.25 9.78
C PHE A 249 -18.55 5.79 8.73
N ALA A 250 -19.42 4.94 8.18
CA ALA A 250 -20.42 5.33 7.20
C ALA A 250 -21.40 6.35 7.83
N ASN A 251 -21.66 7.44 7.11
CA ASN A 251 -22.55 8.54 7.51
C ASN A 251 -22.22 9.18 8.87
N ALA A 252 -21.02 8.97 9.41
CA ALA A 252 -20.57 9.69 10.60
C ALA A 252 -20.51 11.21 10.34
N ALA A 253 -20.36 12.03 11.37
CA ALA A 253 -19.93 13.41 11.22
C ALA A 253 -18.39 13.48 11.24
N ASP A 254 -17.82 14.46 10.55
CA ASP A 254 -16.38 14.75 10.66
C ASP A 254 -16.13 15.52 11.95
N ARG A 255 -15.26 14.99 12.81
CA ARG A 255 -14.78 15.66 14.02
C ARG A 255 -13.50 16.45 13.77
N LEU A 256 -12.63 15.94 12.89
CA LEU A 256 -11.38 16.58 12.51
C LEU A 256 -11.24 16.57 10.99
N ARG A 257 -11.22 17.76 10.39
CA ARG A 257 -10.89 17.99 8.99
C ARG A 257 -10.02 19.24 8.91
N LEU A 258 -8.86 19.11 8.27
CA LEU A 258 -7.97 20.22 8.00
C LEU A 258 -8.41 20.87 6.68
N ALA A 259 -8.90 22.10 6.70
CA ALA A 259 -9.19 22.81 5.46
C ALA A 259 -7.90 23.46 4.93
N PRO A 260 -7.38 23.08 3.74
CA PRO A 260 -6.37 23.89 3.08
C PRO A 260 -6.99 25.27 2.82
N GLY A 261 -6.28 26.32 3.22
CA GLY A 261 -6.80 27.68 3.43
C GLY A 261 -7.93 28.13 2.52
N ARG A 262 -9.10 28.43 3.10
CA ARG A 262 -9.98 29.44 2.54
C ARG A 262 -9.34 30.81 2.83
N LEU A 263 -8.54 31.31 1.90
CA LEU A 263 -8.36 32.76 1.77
C LEU A 263 -9.71 33.31 1.30
N HIS A 264 -10.57 33.70 2.25
CA HIS A 264 -11.69 34.59 1.94
C HIS A 264 -11.10 35.96 1.58
N VAL A 265 -10.86 36.20 0.29
CA VAL A 265 -10.79 37.58 -0.20
C VAL A 265 -12.23 38.08 -0.24
N SER A 266 -12.63 38.81 0.80
CA SER A 266 -13.87 39.59 0.73
C SER A 266 -13.69 40.66 -0.34
N ARG A 267 -14.21 40.44 -1.55
CA ARG A 267 -14.54 41.57 -2.42
C ARG A 267 -15.68 42.31 -1.73
N ARG A 268 -15.36 43.40 -1.03
CA ARG A 268 -16.34 44.44 -0.73
C ARG A 268 -16.84 44.96 -2.07
N ALA A 269 -18.06 44.56 -2.43
CA ALA A 269 -18.89 45.36 -3.30
C ALA A 269 -19.31 46.61 -2.50
N GLY A 270 -18.63 47.74 -2.72
CA GLY A 270 -19.23 49.07 -2.57
C GLY A 270 -19.51 49.54 -3.99
N SER A 271 -20.75 49.45 -4.46
CA SER A 271 -21.80 50.47 -4.27
C SER A 271 -21.42 51.77 -4.98
N ASN A 272 -22.11 51.98 -6.10
CA ASN A 272 -22.24 53.24 -6.82
C ASN A 272 -22.43 54.43 -5.86
N ALA A 273 -21.72 55.51 -6.16
CA ALA A 273 -22.17 56.89 -6.05
C ALA A 273 -21.59 57.65 -7.25
#